data_AF-A0A3S1JLY7-F1
#
_entry.id   AF-A0A3S1JLY7-F1
#
_cell.length_a   1.000
_cell.length_b   1.000
_cell.length_c   1.000
_cell.angle_alpha   90.00
_cell.angle_beta   90.00
_cell.angle_gamma   90.00
#
_symmetry.space_group_name_H-M   'P 1'
#
loop_
_entity.id
_entity.type
_entity.pdbx_description
1 polymer ?
#
loop_
_entity_poly.entity_id
_entity_poly.type
_entity_poly.pdbx_seq_one_letter_code
_entity_poly.pdbx_strand_id
1 'polypeptide(L)'
;MHQPEKPSPERIRRAREDSPKIRGRDLAARLGISEAELVAAHCGFGTVRIEPRVNDVLTGLGAVGEVMALTRNDSAVHEKIGIYDRVFTGKHHAIVLGNDIDLRIFLKVWAHGFAVETCDGGEICRCLQFFDAAGEAVHKVHLRPSSNLYAYQKLTDELQSSNQEPILSVKQRSAENIAKIPDQAAIVDDLREHWSRLTDVHQFFDMLKTLNLSRRQAVRIVGQDYAWLLDNDAVSAMFHHAAEDEMPIMCFVGNRGCIQIHSGPIKSVKQIGPWINVLDETFHLHLRTHHIREVWAVRKPTKDGHVTSLEAYGADGKMIIQFFGTRKEGEPERDDWRLLTENLPRIASSSAASGNTDAY
;
A
#
# COMPACT_ATOMS: atom_id res chain seq x y z
N MET A 1 -10.20 33.30 -10.00
CA MET A 1 -10.68 31.92 -9.77
C MET A 1 -11.03 31.78 -8.30
N HIS A 2 -12.32 31.74 -7.96
CA HIS A 2 -12.76 31.48 -6.59
C HIS A 2 -12.40 30.03 -6.26
N GLN A 3 -11.51 29.79 -5.29
CA GLN A 3 -11.48 28.49 -4.63
C GLN A 3 -12.83 28.31 -3.95
N PRO A 4 -13.53 27.17 -4.13
CA PRO A 4 -14.75 26.91 -3.40
C PRO A 4 -14.43 27.00 -1.90
N GLU A 5 -15.25 27.77 -1.18
CA GLU A 5 -15.11 27.95 0.26
C GLU A 5 -15.24 26.58 0.95
N LYS A 6 -14.24 26.19 1.74
CA LYS A 6 -14.24 24.90 2.42
C LYS A 6 -15.45 24.82 3.37
N PRO A 7 -16.13 23.67 3.46
CA PRO A 7 -17.27 23.51 4.36
C PRO A 7 -16.83 23.71 5.82
N SER A 8 -17.70 24.33 6.64
CA SER A 8 -17.45 24.46 8.07
C SER A 8 -17.46 23.09 8.78
N PRO A 9 -16.81 22.94 9.94
CA PRO A 9 -16.81 21.67 10.68
C PRO A 9 -18.22 21.14 10.98
N GLU A 10 -19.17 22.03 11.27
CA GLU A 10 -20.59 21.67 11.47
C GLU A 10 -21.23 21.08 10.22
N ARG A 11 -20.98 21.66 9.04
CA ARG A 11 -21.47 21.13 7.76
C ARG A 11 -20.86 19.77 7.46
N ILE A 12 -19.58 19.58 7.77
CA ILE A 12 -18.88 18.31 7.59
C ILE A 12 -19.50 17.22 8.48
N ARG A 13 -19.74 17.51 9.77
CA ARG A 13 -20.38 16.56 10.70
C ARG A 13 -21.81 16.22 10.27
N ARG A 14 -22.61 17.22 9.86
CA ARG A 14 -23.97 16.97 9.35
C ARG A 14 -23.96 16.07 8.11
N ALA A 15 -23.03 16.30 7.18
CA ALA A 15 -22.90 15.44 6.00
C ALA A 15 -22.54 13.97 6.35
N ARG A 16 -21.85 13.72 7.46
CA ARG A 16 -21.61 12.37 7.98
C ARG A 16 -22.89 11.75 8.53
N GLU A 17 -23.66 12.50 9.31
CA GLU A 17 -24.94 12.07 9.88
C GLU A 17 -25.98 11.74 8.78
N ASP A 18 -26.03 12.56 7.73
CA ASP A 18 -26.93 12.37 6.58
C ASP A 18 -26.51 11.18 5.70
N SER A 19 -25.28 10.69 5.83
CA SER A 19 -24.71 9.63 4.99
C SER A 19 -23.87 8.62 5.79
N PRO A 20 -24.48 7.92 6.76
CA PRO A 20 -23.74 7.08 7.70
C PRO A 20 -23.09 5.86 7.04
N LYS A 21 -23.67 5.36 5.93
CA LYS A 21 -23.18 4.19 5.20
C LYS A 21 -22.02 4.49 4.24
N ILE A 22 -21.70 5.75 4.00
CA ILE A 22 -20.66 6.14 3.04
C ILE A 22 -19.29 6.09 3.72
N ARG A 23 -18.33 5.40 3.10
CA ARG A 23 -16.95 5.34 3.59
C ARG A 23 -16.34 6.75 3.66
N GLY A 24 -15.53 7.02 4.68
CA GLY A 24 -15.02 8.37 4.95
C GLY A 24 -14.24 9.00 3.80
N ARG A 25 -13.42 8.22 3.10
CA ARG A 25 -12.75 8.68 1.88
C ARG A 25 -13.74 9.20 0.83
N ASP A 26 -14.78 8.43 0.54
CA ASP A 26 -15.74 8.77 -0.52
C ASP A 26 -16.57 9.99 -0.13
N LEU A 27 -16.90 10.14 1.15
CA LEU A 27 -17.56 11.33 1.68
C LEU A 27 -16.65 12.57 1.58
N ALA A 28 -15.37 12.46 1.96
CA ALA A 28 -14.41 13.55 1.84
C ALA A 28 -14.28 14.03 0.40
N ALA A 29 -14.17 13.08 -0.55
CA ALA A 29 -14.13 13.39 -1.99
C ALA A 29 -15.40 14.12 -2.46
N ARG A 30 -16.60 13.69 -2.03
CA ARG A 30 -17.87 14.38 -2.34
C ARG A 30 -17.94 15.80 -1.81
N LEU A 31 -17.33 16.05 -0.65
CA LEU A 31 -17.28 17.37 -0.02
C LEU A 31 -16.12 18.24 -0.55
N GLY A 32 -15.26 17.71 -1.42
CA GLY A 32 -14.09 18.43 -1.94
C GLY A 32 -13.02 18.72 -0.89
N ILE A 33 -12.91 17.87 0.15
CA ILE A 33 -11.93 17.99 1.24
C ILE A 33 -11.09 16.71 1.35
N SER A 34 -9.98 16.79 2.08
CA SER A 34 -9.17 15.62 2.43
C SER A 34 -9.84 14.76 3.52
N GLU A 35 -9.43 13.49 3.61
CA GLU A 35 -9.95 12.59 4.65
C GLU A 35 -9.53 13.05 6.06
N ALA A 36 -8.34 13.63 6.19
CA ALA A 36 -7.89 14.21 7.46
C ALA A 36 -8.75 15.41 7.90
N GLU A 37 -9.19 16.26 6.97
CA GLU A 37 -10.12 17.38 7.28
C GLU A 37 -11.47 16.86 7.75
N LEU A 38 -11.97 15.79 7.14
CA LEU A 38 -13.21 15.12 7.56
C LEU A 38 -13.11 14.59 9.00
N VAL A 39 -11.98 13.96 9.36
CA VAL A 39 -11.75 13.47 10.72
C VAL A 39 -11.54 14.62 11.71
N ALA A 40 -10.76 15.64 11.33
CA ALA A 40 -10.51 16.81 12.17
C ALA A 40 -11.80 17.55 12.56
N ALA A 41 -12.80 17.60 11.68
CA ALA A 41 -14.10 18.22 11.98
C ALA A 41 -14.83 17.58 13.17
N HIS A 42 -14.43 16.38 13.59
CA HIS A 42 -14.99 15.65 14.73
C HIS A 42 -14.15 15.81 16.01
N CYS A 43 -13.09 16.61 16.03
CA CYS A 43 -12.35 16.90 17.26
C CYS A 43 -13.29 17.48 18.32
N GLY A 44 -13.32 16.87 19.51
CA GLY A 44 -14.28 17.19 20.58
C GLY A 44 -15.64 16.49 20.46
N PHE A 45 -15.88 15.73 19.39
CA PHE A 45 -17.09 14.94 19.13
C PHE A 45 -16.72 13.48 18.83
N GLY A 46 -16.06 12.82 19.80
CA GLY A 46 -15.58 11.44 19.66
C GLY A 46 -14.20 11.30 19.01
N THR A 47 -13.63 12.38 18.48
CA THR A 47 -12.23 12.40 17.99
C THR A 47 -11.35 13.25 18.89
N VAL A 48 -10.14 12.76 19.16
CA VAL A 48 -9.05 13.47 19.83
C VAL A 48 -7.87 13.57 18.86
N ARG A 49 -7.37 14.79 18.66
CA ARG A 49 -6.14 14.99 17.88
C ARG A 49 -4.94 14.52 18.69
N ILE A 50 -4.08 13.74 18.07
CA ILE A 50 -2.84 13.24 18.67
C ILE A 50 -1.63 13.69 17.84
N GLU A 51 -0.50 13.89 18.51
CA GLU A 51 0.79 14.11 17.87
C GLU A 51 1.19 12.83 17.12
N PRO A 52 1.56 12.92 15.83
CA PRO A 52 1.94 11.76 15.02
C PRO A 52 3.37 11.31 15.35
N ARG A 53 3.68 11.09 16.62
CA ARG A 53 4.98 10.56 17.10
C ARG A 53 5.06 9.07 16.76
N VAL A 54 5.35 8.78 15.49
CA VAL A 54 5.27 7.44 14.89
C VAL A 54 6.03 6.38 15.71
N ASN A 55 7.23 6.69 16.20
CA ASN A 55 8.02 5.75 17.00
C ASN A 55 7.32 5.38 18.31
N ASP A 56 6.74 6.36 18.99
CA ASP A 56 6.02 6.18 20.25
C ASP A 56 4.72 5.41 20.01
N VAL A 57 4.00 5.71 18.92
CA VAL A 57 2.83 4.95 18.48
C VAL A 57 3.18 3.48 18.28
N LEU A 58 4.17 3.17 17.44
CA LEU A 58 4.52 1.79 17.10
C LEU A 58 4.98 0.99 18.32
N THR A 59 5.78 1.61 19.19
CA THR A 59 6.26 0.98 20.42
C THR A 59 5.11 0.75 21.41
N GLY A 60 4.20 1.73 21.54
CA GLY A 60 3.05 1.64 22.43
C GLY A 60 1.99 0.62 21.98
N LEU A 61 1.84 0.42 20.67
CA LEU A 61 0.88 -0.54 20.11
C LEU A 61 1.13 -1.98 20.53
N GLY A 62 2.37 -2.36 20.89
CA GLY A 62 2.66 -3.68 21.44
C GLY A 62 1.87 -3.99 22.72
N ALA A 63 1.64 -2.98 23.58
CA ALA A 63 0.86 -3.13 24.81
C ALA A 63 -0.66 -3.17 24.56
N VAL A 64 -1.13 -2.64 23.42
CA VAL A 64 -2.54 -2.68 23.00
C VAL A 64 -2.95 -4.10 22.61
N GLY A 65 -2.00 -4.94 22.20
CA GLY A 65 -2.26 -6.33 21.85
C GLY A 65 -2.85 -6.48 20.45
N GLU A 66 -3.80 -7.41 20.28
CA GLU A 66 -4.39 -7.70 18.97
C GLU A 66 -5.20 -6.52 18.45
N VAL A 67 -4.93 -6.11 17.22
CA VAL A 67 -5.60 -5.01 16.51
C VAL A 67 -5.75 -5.39 15.04
N MET A 68 -6.51 -4.61 14.28
CA MET A 68 -6.51 -4.66 12.81
C MET A 68 -5.76 -3.45 12.25
N ALA A 69 -4.66 -3.72 11.56
CA ALA A 69 -3.85 -2.75 10.84
C ALA A 69 -4.37 -2.59 9.40
N LEU A 70 -4.62 -1.35 8.98
CA LEU A 70 -5.12 -1.02 7.65
C LEU A 70 -4.17 -0.07 6.94
N THR A 71 -3.65 -0.51 5.80
CA THR A 71 -2.90 0.31 4.84
C THR A 71 -3.54 0.19 3.47
N ARG A 72 -3.57 1.29 2.72
CA ARG A 72 -4.20 1.30 1.41
C ARG A 72 -3.59 2.31 0.46
N ASN A 73 -3.94 2.18 -0.81
CA ASN A 73 -3.85 3.22 -1.82
C ASN A 73 -5.23 3.42 -2.49
N ASP A 74 -5.25 3.94 -3.72
CA ASP A 74 -6.47 4.27 -4.45
C ASP A 74 -7.20 3.03 -4.98
N SER A 75 -6.49 1.93 -5.09
CA SER A 75 -6.93 0.73 -5.80
C SER A 75 -6.89 -0.54 -4.95
N ALA A 76 -6.11 -0.57 -3.87
CA ALA A 76 -5.99 -1.71 -2.96
C ALA A 76 -6.14 -1.29 -1.50
N VAL A 77 -6.91 -2.06 -0.72
CA VAL A 77 -7.01 -1.97 0.74
C VAL A 77 -6.49 -3.26 1.34
N HIS A 78 -5.54 -3.16 2.26
CA HIS A 78 -4.90 -4.28 2.94
C HIS A 78 -5.15 -4.17 4.44
N GLU A 79 -5.85 -5.16 4.98
CA GLU A 79 -6.21 -5.28 6.40
C GLU A 79 -5.54 -6.53 6.97
N LYS A 80 -4.81 -6.39 8.08
CA LYS A 80 -4.13 -7.49 8.75
C LYS A 80 -4.44 -7.43 10.23
N ILE A 81 -4.94 -8.54 10.78
CA ILE A 81 -5.22 -8.70 12.21
C ILE A 81 -3.98 -9.33 12.84
N GLY A 82 -3.56 -8.78 13.97
CA GLY A 82 -2.40 -9.27 14.70
C GLY A 82 -1.88 -8.28 15.75
N ILE A 83 -0.67 -8.54 16.23
CA ILE A 83 -0.01 -7.73 17.25
C ILE A 83 1.16 -6.96 16.62
N TYR A 84 1.41 -5.73 17.08
CA TYR A 84 2.62 -4.99 16.76
C TYR A 84 3.77 -5.48 17.64
N ASP A 85 4.54 -6.45 17.16
CA ASP A 85 5.76 -6.95 17.81
C ASP A 85 7.00 -6.73 16.93
N ARG A 86 8.19 -6.90 17.52
CA ARG A 86 9.50 -6.71 16.85
C ARG A 86 9.56 -5.38 16.06
N VAL A 87 9.28 -4.29 16.76
CA VAL A 87 9.34 -2.92 16.21
C VAL A 87 10.77 -2.41 16.30
N PHE A 88 11.32 -1.95 15.18
CA PHE A 88 12.61 -1.28 15.11
C PHE A 88 12.43 0.14 14.57
N THR A 89 12.72 1.12 15.42
CA THR A 89 12.53 2.53 15.10
C THR A 89 13.85 3.19 14.70
N GLY A 90 13.82 4.05 13.68
CA GLY A 90 14.94 4.87 13.26
C GLY A 90 14.57 6.36 13.18
N LYS A 91 15.51 7.17 12.66
CA LYS A 91 15.32 8.62 12.47
C LYS A 91 14.42 8.95 11.26
N HIS A 92 14.41 8.09 10.26
CA HIS A 92 13.72 8.34 8.97
C HIS A 92 12.78 7.22 8.57
N HIS A 93 13.11 5.99 8.94
CA HIS A 93 12.31 4.80 8.68
C HIS A 93 12.10 4.04 10.00
N ALA A 94 11.00 3.30 10.07
CA ALA A 94 10.74 2.29 11.07
C ALA A 94 10.25 1.02 10.36
N ILE A 95 10.44 -0.10 11.00
CA ILE A 95 10.08 -1.41 10.48
C ILE A 95 9.44 -2.21 11.61
N VAL A 96 8.33 -2.88 11.29
CA VAL A 96 7.69 -3.86 12.16
C VAL A 96 7.89 -5.18 11.47
N LEU A 97 8.63 -6.09 12.10
CA LEU A 97 8.91 -7.41 11.55
C LEU A 97 8.10 -8.46 12.32
N GLY A 98 6.84 -8.19 12.61
CA GLY A 98 6.02 -9.09 13.41
C GLY A 98 5.70 -10.40 12.74
N ASN A 99 5.23 -11.40 13.50
CA ASN A 99 4.75 -12.64 12.89
C ASN A 99 3.45 -12.40 12.09
N ASP A 100 2.63 -11.46 12.55
CA ASP A 100 1.38 -11.08 11.89
C ASP A 100 1.51 -9.75 11.15
N ILE A 101 1.94 -8.70 11.85
CA ILE A 101 2.01 -7.35 11.31
C ILE A 101 3.43 -7.08 10.80
N ASP A 102 3.57 -7.02 9.48
CA ASP A 102 4.81 -6.67 8.81
C ASP A 102 4.67 -5.35 8.05
N LEU A 103 5.47 -4.34 8.43
CA LEU A 103 5.37 -2.96 7.94
C LEU A 103 6.73 -2.38 7.57
N ARG A 104 6.77 -1.57 6.52
CA ARG A 104 7.85 -0.62 6.22
C ARG A 104 7.29 0.80 6.30
N ILE A 105 7.85 1.65 7.15
CA ILE A 105 7.23 2.92 7.54
C ILE A 105 8.19 4.08 7.28
N PHE A 106 7.67 5.15 6.66
CA PHE A 106 8.41 6.37 6.34
C PHE A 106 7.92 7.53 7.22
N LEU A 107 8.59 7.75 8.35
CA LEU A 107 8.12 8.61 9.45
C LEU A 107 7.79 10.03 9.00
N LYS A 108 8.65 10.63 8.16
CA LYS A 108 8.51 12.04 7.72
C LYS A 108 7.21 12.32 6.96
N VAL A 109 6.54 11.29 6.46
CA VAL A 109 5.30 11.42 5.70
C VAL A 109 4.10 11.57 6.63
N TRP A 110 4.16 11.03 7.84
CA TRP A 110 3.08 11.10 8.81
C TRP A 110 3.04 12.51 9.40
N ALA A 111 1.97 13.25 9.10
CA ALA A 111 1.84 14.66 9.45
C ALA A 111 0.69 14.94 10.42
N HIS A 112 -0.35 14.10 10.43
CA HIS A 112 -1.51 14.27 11.29
C HIS A 112 -1.93 12.93 11.90
N GLY A 113 -2.35 12.95 13.16
CA GLY A 113 -2.84 11.77 13.89
C GLY A 113 -4.13 12.08 14.64
N PHE A 114 -5.02 11.10 14.68
CA PHE A 114 -6.30 11.20 15.40
C PHE A 114 -6.62 9.87 16.08
N ALA A 115 -7.05 9.93 17.34
CA ALA A 115 -7.76 8.85 18.01
C ALA A 115 -9.26 9.07 17.81
N VAL A 116 -9.95 8.12 17.20
CA VAL A 116 -11.34 8.25 16.78
C VAL A 116 -12.19 7.18 17.45
N GLU A 117 -13.25 7.60 18.11
CA GLU A 117 -14.31 6.78 18.67
C GLU A 117 -15.60 7.02 17.89
N THR A 118 -16.21 5.96 17.38
CA THR A 118 -17.50 6.01 16.68
C THR A 118 -18.45 4.97 17.24
N CYS A 119 -19.74 5.26 17.24
CA CYS A 119 -20.78 4.28 17.54
C CYS A 119 -21.34 3.72 16.22
N ASP A 120 -21.14 2.43 15.96
CA ASP A 120 -21.71 1.72 14.81
C ASP A 120 -22.64 0.62 15.31
N GLY A 121 -23.93 0.70 14.96
CA GLY A 121 -24.92 -0.29 15.39
C GLY A 121 -25.10 -0.44 16.91
N GLY A 122 -24.64 0.52 17.71
CA GLY A 122 -24.65 0.44 19.18
C GLY A 122 -23.32 -0.05 19.78
N GLU A 123 -22.38 -0.49 18.95
CA GLU A 123 -21.03 -0.86 19.38
C GLU A 123 -20.05 0.31 19.25
N ILE A 124 -19.18 0.46 20.24
CA ILE A 124 -18.15 1.49 20.23
C ILE A 124 -16.93 0.96 19.48
N CYS A 125 -16.66 1.51 18.30
CA CYS A 125 -15.44 1.26 17.55
C CYS A 125 -14.39 2.33 17.85
N ARG A 126 -13.17 1.90 18.13
CA ARG A 126 -12.02 2.79 18.39
C ARG A 126 -10.92 2.55 17.37
N CYS A 127 -10.31 3.61 16.88
CA CYS A 127 -9.17 3.49 15.99
C CYS A 127 -8.19 4.66 16.11
N LEU A 128 -6.95 4.42 15.73
CA LEU A 128 -5.96 5.45 15.43
C LEU A 128 -5.93 5.65 13.92
N GLN A 129 -5.95 6.90 13.46
CA GLN A 129 -5.88 7.24 12.04
C GLN A 129 -4.77 8.25 11.79
N PHE A 130 -3.89 7.92 10.85
CA PHE A 130 -2.74 8.75 10.50
C PHE A 130 -2.80 9.17 9.04
N PHE A 131 -2.43 10.42 8.81
CA PHE A 131 -2.52 11.08 7.51
C PHE A 131 -1.24 11.81 7.17
N ASP A 132 -1.00 12.01 5.87
CA ASP A 132 0.11 12.82 5.40
C ASP A 132 -0.23 14.31 5.33
N ALA A 133 0.75 15.13 4.94
CA ALA A 133 0.60 16.59 4.93
C ALA A 133 -0.46 17.11 3.96
N ALA A 134 -0.91 16.30 3.00
CA ALA A 134 -2.03 16.62 2.11
C ALA A 134 -3.38 16.07 2.63
N GLY A 135 -3.39 15.45 3.81
CA GLY A 135 -4.57 14.88 4.45
C GLY A 135 -5.02 13.53 3.88
N GLU A 136 -4.16 12.84 3.12
CA GLU A 136 -4.42 11.49 2.62
C GLU A 136 -4.08 10.44 3.69
N ALA A 137 -4.90 9.39 3.78
CA ALA A 137 -4.72 8.34 4.77
C ALA A 137 -3.43 7.55 4.52
N VAL A 138 -2.59 7.45 5.55
CA VAL A 138 -1.32 6.70 5.53
C VAL A 138 -1.50 5.34 6.17
N HIS A 139 -2.04 5.29 7.37
CA HIS A 139 -2.21 4.05 8.13
C HIS A 139 -3.32 4.20 9.17
N LYS A 140 -4.04 3.11 9.46
CA LYS A 140 -5.04 3.07 10.53
C LYS A 140 -4.86 1.82 11.38
N VAL A 141 -5.18 1.93 12.65
CA VAL A 141 -5.17 0.82 13.61
C VAL A 141 -6.51 0.77 14.29
N HIS A 142 -7.27 -0.29 14.06
CA HIS A 142 -8.58 -0.50 14.65
C HIS A 142 -8.48 -1.46 15.84
N LEU A 143 -9.09 -1.06 16.96
CA LEU A 143 -9.22 -1.95 18.10
C LEU A 143 -10.17 -3.09 17.78
N ARG A 144 -9.89 -4.22 18.40
CA ARG A 144 -10.64 -5.47 18.37
C ARG A 144 -11.23 -5.72 19.76
N PRO A 145 -12.21 -6.62 19.90
CA PRO A 145 -12.73 -7.01 21.21
C PRO A 145 -11.66 -7.53 22.18
N SER A 146 -10.57 -8.11 21.64
CA SER A 146 -9.41 -8.63 22.36
C SER A 146 -8.35 -7.57 22.70
N SER A 147 -8.47 -6.34 22.19
CA SER A 147 -7.48 -5.29 22.45
C SER A 147 -7.50 -4.83 23.91
N ASN A 148 -6.33 -4.49 24.43
CA ASN A 148 -6.18 -3.88 25.74
C ASN A 148 -6.58 -2.39 25.69
N LEU A 149 -7.83 -2.11 26.09
CA LEU A 149 -8.38 -0.75 26.10
C LEU A 149 -7.60 0.20 27.03
N TYR A 150 -7.11 -0.27 28.17
CA TYR A 150 -6.34 0.56 29.09
C TYR A 150 -5.01 1.02 28.47
N ALA A 151 -4.30 0.09 27.81
CA ALA A 151 -3.07 0.42 27.10
C ALA A 151 -3.31 1.39 25.95
N TYR A 152 -4.42 1.22 25.22
CA TYR A 152 -4.83 2.16 24.18
C TYR A 152 -5.09 3.57 24.73
N GLN A 153 -5.87 3.68 25.79
CA GLN A 153 -6.19 4.98 26.42
C GLN A 153 -4.93 5.67 26.92
N LYS A 154 -4.05 4.93 27.61
CA LYS A 154 -2.75 5.46 28.05
C LYS A 154 -1.93 5.99 26.88
N LEU A 155 -1.85 5.24 25.77
CA LEU A 155 -1.13 5.66 24.58
C LEU A 155 -1.75 6.93 23.95
N THR A 156 -3.08 7.01 23.86
CA THR A 156 -3.74 8.19 23.30
C THR A 156 -3.58 9.42 24.17
N ASP A 157 -3.62 9.26 25.49
CA ASP A 157 -3.43 10.35 26.46
C ASP A 157 -2.01 10.90 26.40
N GLU A 158 -1.00 10.02 26.33
CA GLU A 158 0.40 10.42 26.16
C GLU A 158 0.64 11.16 24.85
N LEU A 159 -0.06 10.78 23.77
CA LEU A 159 0.08 11.38 22.45
C LEU A 159 -0.84 12.57 22.21
N GLN A 160 -1.68 12.96 23.15
CA GLN A 160 -2.66 14.02 22.94
C GLN A 160 -1.99 15.33 22.52
N SER A 161 -2.51 15.95 21.44
CA SER A 161 -2.05 17.25 20.98
C SER A 161 -2.63 18.36 21.86
N SER A 162 -1.85 19.43 22.08
CA SER A 162 -2.37 20.65 22.70
C SER A 162 -3.37 21.38 21.82
N ASN A 163 -3.33 21.16 20.50
CA ASN A 163 -4.30 21.70 19.55
C ASN A 163 -5.45 20.70 19.32
N GLN A 164 -6.65 21.05 19.78
CA GLN A 164 -7.87 20.27 19.56
C GLN A 164 -8.88 20.98 18.63
N GLU A 165 -8.43 21.98 17.86
CA GLU A 165 -9.32 22.70 16.95
C GLU A 165 -9.96 21.73 15.93
N PRO A 166 -11.25 21.91 15.61
CA PRO A 166 -11.97 21.06 14.67
C PRO A 166 -11.69 21.43 13.20
N ILE A 167 -10.61 22.17 12.94
CA ILE A 167 -10.20 22.62 11.61
C ILE A 167 -8.79 22.08 11.35
N LEU A 168 -8.51 21.73 10.10
CA LEU A 168 -7.19 21.31 9.67
C LEU A 168 -6.82 22.03 8.37
N SER A 169 -5.62 22.62 8.36
CA SER A 169 -5.01 23.13 7.13
C SER A 169 -4.08 22.07 6.55
N VAL A 170 -4.38 21.63 5.34
CA VAL A 170 -3.56 20.66 4.60
C VAL A 170 -2.79 21.35 3.49
N LYS A 171 -1.59 20.83 3.19
CA LYS A 171 -0.79 21.30 2.05
C LYS A 171 -1.44 20.84 0.76
N GLN A 172 -1.36 21.68 -0.27
CA GLN A 172 -1.72 21.22 -1.61
C GLN A 172 -0.77 20.10 -2.03
N ARG A 173 -1.35 19.05 -2.61
CA ARG A 173 -0.58 17.96 -3.18
C ARG A 173 0.22 18.51 -4.36
N SER A 174 1.55 18.53 -4.24
CA SER A 174 2.42 18.78 -5.40
C SER A 174 2.24 17.63 -6.39
N ALA A 175 2.04 17.94 -7.67
CA ALA A 175 2.11 16.94 -8.71
C ALA A 175 3.48 16.25 -8.63
N GLU A 176 3.51 14.92 -8.58
CA GLU A 176 4.76 14.18 -8.66
C GLU A 176 5.36 14.45 -10.04
N ASN A 177 6.59 14.97 -10.07
CA ASN A 177 7.30 15.23 -11.32
C ASN A 177 7.49 13.90 -12.04
N ILE A 178 6.81 13.73 -13.17
CA ILE A 178 7.11 12.65 -14.11
C ILE A 178 8.55 12.88 -14.56
N ALA A 179 9.46 11.97 -14.17
CA ALA A 179 10.86 12.07 -14.57
C ALA A 179 10.92 12.16 -16.10
N LYS A 180 11.49 13.27 -16.61
CA LYS A 180 11.75 13.44 -18.04
C LYS A 180 12.59 12.26 -18.51
N ILE A 181 12.20 11.67 -19.64
CA ILE A 181 12.95 10.59 -20.29
C ILE A 181 14.26 11.21 -20.81
N PRO A 182 15.43 10.91 -20.23
CA PRO A 182 16.70 11.30 -20.82
C PRO A 182 17.06 10.30 -21.93
N ASP A 183 18.15 10.56 -22.65
CA ASP A 183 18.52 9.83 -23.88
C ASP A 183 18.53 8.29 -23.67
N GLN A 184 17.70 7.57 -24.43
CA GLN A 184 17.22 6.22 -24.03
C GLN A 184 18.28 5.13 -24.08
N ALA A 185 19.27 5.21 -24.97
CA ALA A 185 20.19 4.11 -25.20
C ALA A 185 21.21 3.93 -24.05
N ALA A 186 21.91 5.00 -23.66
CA ALA A 186 22.92 4.95 -22.59
C ALA A 186 22.31 4.57 -21.23
N ILE A 187 21.07 5.01 -20.97
CA ILE A 187 20.36 4.69 -19.72
C ILE A 187 20.00 3.21 -19.63
N VAL A 188 19.68 2.56 -20.75
CA VAL A 188 19.32 1.14 -20.76
C VAL A 188 20.53 0.28 -20.43
N ASP A 189 21.69 0.58 -21.03
CA ASP A 189 22.92 -0.16 -20.76
C ASP A 189 23.36 0.02 -19.30
N ASP A 190 23.37 1.26 -18.79
CA ASP A 190 23.66 1.57 -17.38
C ASP A 190 22.68 0.86 -16.43
N LEU A 191 21.38 0.88 -16.76
CA LEU A 191 20.36 0.20 -15.98
C LEU A 191 20.60 -1.30 -15.93
N ARG A 192 20.84 -1.93 -17.09
CA ARG A 192 21.07 -3.39 -17.17
C ARG A 192 22.35 -3.79 -16.43
N GLU A 193 23.40 -2.99 -16.53
CA GLU A 193 24.65 -3.22 -15.79
C GLU A 193 24.39 -3.20 -14.29
N HIS A 194 23.75 -2.16 -13.76
CA HIS A 194 23.44 -2.07 -12.34
C HIS A 194 22.45 -3.15 -11.87
N TRP A 195 21.44 -3.46 -12.67
CA TRP A 195 20.43 -4.47 -12.35
C TRP A 195 21.05 -5.87 -12.26
N SER A 196 21.98 -6.20 -13.16
CA SER A 196 22.67 -7.49 -13.16
C SER A 196 23.57 -7.71 -11.93
N ARG A 197 24.00 -6.63 -11.28
CA ARG A 197 24.86 -6.64 -10.08
C ARG A 197 24.09 -6.60 -8.77
N LEU A 198 22.76 -6.60 -8.82
CA LEU A 198 21.95 -6.68 -7.61
C LEU A 198 22.29 -7.97 -6.86
N THR A 199 22.60 -7.80 -5.58
CA THR A 199 22.86 -8.92 -4.66
C THR A 199 21.77 -9.02 -3.59
N ASP A 200 20.97 -7.97 -3.45
CA ASP A 200 19.83 -7.91 -2.55
C ASP A 200 18.72 -7.04 -3.15
N VAL A 201 17.46 -7.42 -2.93
CA VAL A 201 16.29 -6.74 -3.51
C VAL A 201 16.11 -5.31 -3.00
N HIS A 202 16.64 -4.95 -1.83
CA HIS A 202 16.57 -3.61 -1.27
C HIS A 202 17.53 -2.64 -1.97
N GLN A 203 18.61 -3.12 -2.61
CA GLN A 203 19.51 -2.30 -3.44
C GLN A 203 18.81 -1.71 -4.67
N PHE A 204 17.70 -2.33 -5.09
CA PHE A 204 16.91 -1.90 -6.24
C PHE A 204 16.43 -0.45 -6.11
N PHE A 205 16.00 -0.03 -4.91
CA PHE A 205 15.53 1.35 -4.70
C PHE A 205 16.66 2.37 -4.85
N ASP A 206 17.84 2.08 -4.30
CA ASP A 206 19.00 2.96 -4.38
C ASP A 206 19.55 3.06 -5.81
N MET A 207 19.49 1.95 -6.57
CA MET A 207 19.81 1.94 -8.00
C MET A 207 18.88 2.88 -8.78
N LEU A 208 17.56 2.75 -8.60
CA LEU A 208 16.59 3.61 -9.28
C LEU A 208 16.82 5.10 -8.99
N LYS A 209 17.15 5.42 -7.73
CA LYS A 209 17.46 6.79 -7.31
C LYS A 209 18.73 7.31 -7.97
N THR A 210 19.77 6.49 -8.05
CA THR A 210 21.05 6.84 -8.70
C THR A 210 20.85 7.14 -10.19
N LEU A 211 20.05 6.32 -10.87
CA LEU A 211 19.74 6.49 -12.30
C LEU A 211 18.62 7.50 -12.57
N ASN A 212 18.04 8.10 -11.52
CA ASN A 212 16.90 9.01 -11.60
C ASN A 212 15.71 8.42 -12.41
N LEU A 213 15.47 7.13 -12.24
CA LEU A 213 14.39 6.39 -12.91
C LEU A 213 13.26 6.09 -11.94
N SER A 214 12.02 6.22 -12.40
CA SER A 214 10.90 5.60 -11.71
C SER A 214 10.94 4.07 -11.88
N ARG A 215 10.40 3.34 -10.91
CA ARG A 215 10.31 1.87 -10.97
C ARG A 215 9.63 1.38 -12.26
N ARG A 216 8.52 2.00 -12.64
CA ARG A 216 7.78 1.66 -13.87
C ARG A 216 8.61 1.91 -15.13
N GLN A 217 9.36 3.01 -15.20
CA GLN A 217 10.26 3.28 -16.33
C GLN A 217 11.33 2.20 -16.43
N ALA A 218 11.99 1.87 -15.32
CA ALA A 218 13.04 0.86 -15.29
C ALA A 218 12.52 -0.51 -15.73
N VAL A 219 11.39 -0.97 -15.19
CA VAL A 219 10.75 -2.25 -15.55
C VAL A 219 10.40 -2.34 -17.04
N ARG A 220 10.00 -1.22 -17.67
CA ARG A 220 9.66 -1.21 -19.10
C ARG A 220 10.87 -1.32 -20.02
N ILE A 221 12.00 -0.74 -19.63
CA ILE A 221 13.16 -0.57 -20.52
C ILE A 221 14.28 -1.56 -20.24
N VAL A 222 14.27 -2.25 -19.08
CA VAL A 222 15.35 -3.16 -18.67
C VAL A 222 15.51 -4.35 -19.61
N GLY A 223 14.44 -4.83 -20.26
CA GLY A 223 14.47 -5.97 -21.19
C GLY A 223 13.73 -7.21 -20.68
N GLN A 224 13.32 -8.08 -21.62
CA GLN A 224 12.42 -9.22 -21.35
C GLN A 224 13.01 -10.33 -20.48
N ASP A 225 14.35 -10.41 -20.38
CA ASP A 225 15.08 -11.30 -19.49
C ASP A 225 14.92 -10.94 -18.01
N TYR A 226 14.67 -9.65 -17.71
CA TYR A 226 14.44 -9.13 -16.36
C TYR A 226 13.00 -8.74 -16.10
N ALA A 227 12.23 -8.32 -17.10
CA ALA A 227 10.85 -7.93 -16.92
C ALA A 227 10.01 -8.15 -18.18
N TRP A 228 8.88 -8.82 -18.03
CA TRP A 228 7.94 -9.05 -19.12
C TRP A 228 6.51 -8.67 -18.74
N LEU A 229 5.79 -8.15 -19.72
CA LEU A 229 4.42 -7.69 -19.58
C LEU A 229 3.47 -8.89 -19.59
N LEU A 230 2.59 -8.93 -18.61
CA LEU A 230 1.54 -9.92 -18.44
C LEU A 230 0.19 -9.34 -18.82
N ASP A 231 -0.74 -10.23 -19.15
CA ASP A 231 -2.14 -9.85 -19.34
C ASP A 231 -2.73 -9.34 -18.01
N ASN A 232 -3.75 -8.49 -18.08
CA ASN A 232 -4.42 -7.97 -16.89
C ASN A 232 -5.11 -9.08 -16.08
N ASP A 233 -5.51 -10.18 -16.72
CA ASP A 233 -6.09 -11.35 -16.06
C ASP A 233 -5.07 -12.13 -15.22
N ALA A 234 -3.76 -11.88 -15.38
CA ALA A 234 -2.70 -12.58 -14.65
C ALA A 234 -2.79 -12.40 -13.13
N VAL A 235 -3.24 -11.24 -12.64
CA VAL A 235 -3.42 -11.02 -11.19
C VAL A 235 -4.54 -11.90 -10.66
N SER A 236 -5.67 -11.96 -11.38
CA SER A 236 -6.79 -12.84 -11.01
C SER A 236 -6.38 -14.30 -11.05
N ALA A 237 -5.67 -14.74 -12.10
CA ALA A 237 -5.17 -16.11 -12.22
C ALA A 237 -4.22 -16.49 -11.07
N MET A 238 -3.29 -15.59 -10.72
CA MET A 238 -2.37 -15.78 -9.59
C MET A 238 -3.14 -15.98 -8.27
N PHE A 239 -4.16 -15.16 -7.99
CA PHE A 239 -4.97 -15.31 -6.77
C PHE A 239 -5.69 -16.65 -6.69
N HIS A 240 -6.29 -17.12 -7.80
CA HIS A 240 -7.02 -18.39 -7.80
C HIS A 240 -6.06 -19.57 -7.59
N HIS A 241 -4.94 -19.63 -8.31
CA HIS A 241 -3.96 -20.71 -8.12
C HIS A 241 -3.31 -20.69 -6.73
N ALA A 242 -2.95 -19.50 -6.23
CA ALA A 242 -2.39 -19.40 -4.88
C ALA A 242 -3.39 -19.85 -3.80
N ALA A 243 -4.69 -19.63 -4.01
CA ALA A 243 -5.73 -20.09 -3.08
C ALA A 243 -6.03 -21.58 -3.21
N GLU A 244 -6.07 -22.12 -4.44
CA GLU A 244 -6.29 -23.54 -4.72
C GLU A 244 -5.20 -24.42 -4.08
N ASP A 245 -3.95 -23.99 -4.18
CA ASP A 245 -2.79 -24.73 -3.66
C ASP A 245 -2.42 -24.36 -2.21
N GLU A 246 -3.17 -23.44 -1.59
CA GLU A 246 -2.80 -22.76 -0.34
C GLU A 246 -1.32 -22.29 -0.36
N MET A 247 -0.87 -21.77 -1.50
CA MET A 247 0.51 -21.37 -1.73
C MET A 247 0.86 -20.15 -0.86
N PRO A 248 1.94 -20.21 -0.05
CA PRO A 248 2.37 -19.08 0.75
C PRO A 248 2.93 -17.94 -0.12
N ILE A 249 2.20 -16.83 -0.18
CA ILE A 249 2.61 -15.61 -0.91
C ILE A 249 2.99 -14.50 0.06
N MET A 250 3.74 -13.52 -0.45
CA MET A 250 3.86 -12.21 0.16
C MET A 250 3.08 -11.21 -0.68
N CYS A 251 2.18 -10.45 -0.05
CA CYS A 251 1.37 -9.42 -0.69
C CYS A 251 1.70 -8.06 -0.09
N PHE A 252 2.18 -7.12 -0.92
CA PHE A 252 2.59 -5.80 -0.48
C PHE A 252 1.62 -4.76 -1.03
N VAL A 253 0.99 -4.01 -0.13
CA VAL A 253 0.18 -2.84 -0.47
C VAL A 253 0.72 -1.66 0.32
N GLY A 254 0.95 -0.54 -0.37
CA GLY A 254 1.49 0.63 0.27
C GLY A 254 1.01 1.93 -0.33
N ASN A 255 1.36 2.98 0.40
CA ASN A 255 1.30 4.37 -0.02
C ASN A 255 2.64 5.04 0.32
N ARG A 256 2.71 6.36 0.18
CA ARG A 256 3.94 7.14 0.43
C ARG A 256 4.51 7.00 1.84
N GLY A 257 3.69 6.68 2.86
CA GLY A 257 4.10 6.69 4.26
C GLY A 257 4.16 5.33 4.93
N CYS A 258 3.54 4.30 4.34
CA CYS A 258 3.48 2.96 4.89
C CYS A 258 3.34 1.91 3.77
N ILE A 259 4.07 0.81 3.88
CA ILE A 259 3.88 -0.42 3.12
C ILE A 259 3.55 -1.51 4.12
N GLN A 260 2.44 -2.20 3.89
CA GLN A 260 1.98 -3.33 4.69
C GLN A 260 2.10 -4.62 3.90
N ILE A 261 2.55 -5.65 4.58
CA ILE A 261 2.95 -6.91 3.99
C ILE A 261 2.17 -8.02 4.68
N HIS A 262 1.46 -8.81 3.89
CA HIS A 262 0.99 -10.13 4.30
C HIS A 262 2.03 -11.15 3.86
N SER A 263 2.36 -12.12 4.72
CA SER A 263 3.14 -13.31 4.35
C SER A 263 2.38 -14.55 4.83
N GLY A 264 2.06 -15.45 3.92
CA GLY A 264 1.29 -16.65 4.24
C GLY A 264 0.40 -17.12 3.08
N PRO A 265 -0.29 -18.25 3.29
CA PRO A 265 -1.28 -18.72 2.34
C PRO A 265 -2.50 -17.79 2.33
N ILE A 266 -3.19 -17.76 1.20
CA ILE A 266 -4.53 -17.19 1.07
C ILE A 266 -5.53 -18.29 0.78
N LYS A 267 -6.79 -18.14 1.21
CA LYS A 267 -7.80 -19.21 1.05
C LYS A 267 -9.09 -18.73 0.41
N SER A 268 -9.76 -17.76 1.03
CA SER A 268 -11.08 -17.29 0.61
C SER A 268 -10.98 -16.14 -0.39
N VAL A 269 -10.70 -16.48 -1.65
CA VAL A 269 -10.72 -15.53 -2.77
C VAL A 269 -12.14 -15.39 -3.34
N LYS A 270 -12.67 -14.16 -3.43
CA LYS A 270 -14.01 -13.88 -3.98
C LYS A 270 -14.01 -12.67 -4.90
N GLN A 271 -14.57 -12.84 -6.08
CA GLN A 271 -14.88 -11.73 -6.98
C GLN A 271 -16.26 -11.13 -6.62
N ILE A 272 -16.30 -9.84 -6.28
CA ILE A 272 -17.53 -9.10 -5.99
C ILE A 272 -17.55 -7.83 -6.83
N GLY A 273 -18.30 -7.85 -7.94
CA GLY A 273 -18.29 -6.76 -8.90
C GLY A 273 -16.88 -6.49 -9.44
N PRO A 274 -16.37 -5.25 -9.37
CA PRO A 274 -15.03 -4.91 -9.88
C PRO A 274 -13.89 -5.20 -8.89
N TRP A 275 -14.17 -5.91 -7.80
CA TRP A 275 -13.23 -6.22 -6.74
C TRP A 275 -12.88 -7.70 -6.69
N ILE A 276 -11.59 -8.00 -6.62
CA ILE A 276 -11.11 -9.27 -6.09
C ILE A 276 -10.82 -9.10 -4.60
N ASN A 277 -11.31 -10.04 -3.80
CA ASN A 277 -11.22 -9.97 -2.35
C ASN A 277 -10.55 -11.22 -1.79
N VAL A 278 -9.64 -11.04 -0.84
CA VAL A 278 -9.24 -12.11 0.10
C VAL A 278 -9.98 -11.83 1.40
N LEU A 279 -10.66 -12.83 1.95
CA LEU A 279 -11.48 -12.72 3.16
C LEU A 279 -11.10 -13.82 4.17
N ASP A 280 -9.81 -13.89 4.50
CA ASP A 280 -9.28 -14.88 5.44
C ASP A 280 -9.36 -14.37 6.88
N GLU A 281 -9.27 -15.28 7.85
CA GLU A 281 -9.48 -14.99 9.28
C GLU A 281 -8.68 -13.79 9.81
N THR A 282 -7.42 -13.65 9.38
CA THR A 282 -6.53 -12.56 9.82
C THR A 282 -6.08 -11.63 8.70
N PHE A 283 -6.46 -11.90 7.44
CA PHE A 283 -6.02 -11.10 6.30
C PHE A 283 -7.18 -10.83 5.36
N HIS A 284 -7.50 -9.54 5.19
CA HIS A 284 -8.40 -9.10 4.15
C HIS A 284 -7.67 -8.23 3.13
N LEU A 285 -8.00 -8.46 1.87
CA LEU A 285 -7.54 -7.65 0.76
C LEU A 285 -8.74 -7.28 -0.09
N HIS A 286 -8.82 -6.02 -0.50
CA HIS A 286 -9.80 -5.55 -1.47
C HIS A 286 -9.06 -4.85 -2.60
N LEU A 287 -9.04 -5.46 -3.79
CA LEU A 287 -8.32 -4.94 -4.95
C LEU A 287 -9.28 -4.64 -6.10
N ARG A 288 -9.26 -3.39 -6.58
CA ARG A 288 -9.97 -2.93 -7.78
C ARG A 288 -9.22 -3.34 -9.04
N THR A 289 -9.53 -4.51 -9.59
CA THR A 289 -8.83 -5.03 -10.77
C THR A 289 -8.97 -4.12 -11.99
N HIS A 290 -10.12 -3.46 -12.17
CA HIS A 290 -10.33 -2.48 -13.24
C HIS A 290 -9.45 -1.21 -13.16
N HIS A 291 -8.78 -0.94 -12.03
CA HIS A 291 -7.80 0.14 -11.95
C HIS A 291 -6.40 -0.27 -12.47
N ILE A 292 -6.16 -1.58 -12.67
CA ILE A 292 -4.89 -2.12 -13.14
C ILE A 292 -4.76 -1.82 -14.63
N ARG A 293 -3.67 -1.15 -15.01
CA ARG A 293 -3.37 -0.81 -16.41
C ARG A 293 -2.27 -1.69 -17.00
N GLU A 294 -1.30 -2.07 -16.18
CA GLU A 294 -0.17 -2.91 -16.57
C GLU A 294 0.18 -3.88 -15.45
N VAL A 295 0.48 -5.12 -15.82
CA VAL A 295 0.97 -6.15 -14.92
C VAL A 295 2.31 -6.62 -15.44
N TRP A 296 3.33 -6.64 -14.59
CA TRP A 296 4.68 -7.04 -14.96
C TRP A 296 5.14 -8.18 -14.05
N ALA A 297 5.71 -9.23 -14.63
CA ALA A 297 6.60 -10.09 -13.89
C ALA A 297 8.01 -9.51 -13.98
N VAL A 298 8.70 -9.44 -12.84
CA VAL A 298 9.99 -8.77 -12.72
C VAL A 298 10.95 -9.64 -11.93
N ARG A 299 12.05 -10.02 -12.57
CA ARG A 299 13.15 -10.81 -12.03
C ARG A 299 14.27 -9.88 -11.54
N LYS A 300 14.62 -10.02 -10.26
CA LYS A 300 15.69 -9.27 -9.62
C LYS A 300 16.77 -10.24 -9.12
N PRO A 301 18.03 -10.13 -9.60
CA PRO A 301 19.12 -10.95 -9.09
C PRO A 301 19.34 -10.76 -7.59
N THR A 302 19.75 -11.84 -6.92
CA THR A 302 20.16 -11.87 -5.51
C THR A 302 21.39 -12.77 -5.35
N LYS A 303 22.01 -12.79 -4.17
CA LYS A 303 23.09 -13.76 -3.86
C LYS A 303 22.62 -15.22 -3.97
N ASP A 304 21.33 -15.46 -3.77
CA ASP A 304 20.71 -16.79 -3.73
C ASP A 304 20.01 -17.16 -5.06
N GLY A 305 20.33 -16.45 -6.15
CA GLY A 305 19.75 -16.65 -7.47
C GLY A 305 18.98 -15.42 -7.95
N HIS A 306 17.66 -15.56 -8.11
CA HIS A 306 16.80 -14.42 -8.42
C HIS A 306 15.47 -14.53 -7.69
N VAL A 307 14.84 -13.37 -7.52
CA VAL A 307 13.50 -13.25 -6.97
C VAL A 307 12.59 -12.66 -8.04
N THR A 308 11.49 -13.34 -8.29
CA THR A 308 10.46 -12.99 -9.26
C THR A 308 9.29 -12.35 -8.53
N SER A 309 8.88 -11.16 -8.97
CA SER A 309 7.74 -10.45 -8.42
C SER A 309 6.69 -10.17 -9.48
N LEU A 310 5.42 -10.28 -9.10
CA LEU A 310 4.30 -9.79 -9.89
C LEU A 310 3.96 -8.37 -9.45
N GLU A 311 4.03 -7.39 -10.34
CA GLU A 311 3.85 -5.96 -10.04
C GLU A 311 2.70 -5.38 -10.87
N ALA A 312 1.67 -4.84 -10.21
CA ALA A 312 0.53 -4.22 -10.89
C ALA A 312 0.55 -2.69 -10.75
N TYR A 313 0.35 -2.00 -11.87
CA TYR A 313 0.43 -0.55 -11.99
C TYR A 313 -0.89 0.07 -12.45
N GLY A 314 -1.22 1.24 -11.89
CA GLY A 314 -2.38 2.02 -12.29
C GLY A 314 -2.13 2.90 -13.51
N ALA A 315 -3.20 3.56 -13.98
CA ALA A 315 -3.13 4.52 -15.10
C ALA A 315 -2.25 5.75 -14.81
N ASP A 316 -2.11 6.10 -13.52
CA ASP A 316 -1.21 7.15 -13.04
C ASP A 316 0.27 6.70 -12.98
N GLY A 317 0.56 5.45 -13.33
CA GLY A 317 1.89 4.86 -13.31
C GLY A 317 2.37 4.46 -11.92
N LYS A 318 1.53 4.55 -10.89
CA LYS A 318 1.87 4.13 -9.53
C LYS A 318 1.63 2.65 -9.33
N MET A 319 2.44 2.04 -8.46
CA MET A 319 2.25 0.66 -8.06
C MET A 319 0.99 0.55 -7.18
N ILE A 320 0.09 -0.34 -7.58
CA ILE A 320 -1.11 -0.68 -6.82
C ILE A 320 -0.79 -1.76 -5.78
N ILE A 321 -0.11 -2.82 -6.23
CA ILE A 321 0.15 -4.02 -5.43
C ILE A 321 1.32 -4.78 -6.05
N GLN A 322 2.10 -5.47 -5.23
CA GLN A 322 3.12 -6.40 -5.70
C GLN A 322 3.08 -7.70 -4.90
N PHE A 323 3.48 -8.80 -5.53
CA PHE A 323 3.46 -10.14 -4.95
C PHE A 323 4.79 -10.86 -5.13
N PHE A 324 5.08 -11.75 -4.19
CA PHE A 324 6.22 -12.66 -4.20
C PHE A 324 5.81 -14.02 -3.63
N GLY A 325 6.59 -15.07 -3.87
CA GLY A 325 6.53 -16.28 -3.06
C GLY A 325 7.16 -16.00 -1.69
N THR A 326 6.58 -16.57 -0.63
CA THR A 326 7.16 -16.44 0.72
C THR A 326 8.56 -17.04 0.75
N ARG A 327 9.53 -16.29 1.30
CA ARG A 327 10.91 -16.75 1.49
C ARG A 327 11.50 -16.13 2.75
N LYS A 328 12.51 -16.78 3.31
CA LYS A 328 13.40 -16.15 4.30
C LYS A 328 14.58 -15.49 3.59
N GLU A 329 15.20 -14.53 4.28
CA GLU A 329 16.45 -13.95 3.80
C GLU A 329 17.56 -15.02 3.80
N GLY A 330 18.32 -15.11 2.70
CA GLY A 330 19.31 -16.17 2.48
C GLY A 330 18.74 -17.46 1.87
N GLU A 331 17.44 -17.53 1.59
CA GLU A 331 16.82 -18.64 0.87
C GLU A 331 16.44 -18.23 -0.56
N PRO A 332 16.58 -19.14 -1.55
CA PRO A 332 16.09 -18.89 -2.90
C PRO A 332 14.56 -18.73 -2.90
N GLU A 333 14.03 -18.13 -3.97
CA GLU A 333 12.57 -18.12 -4.15
C GLU A 333 12.03 -19.55 -4.31
N ARG A 334 10.76 -19.74 -3.96
CA ARG A 334 10.11 -21.04 -4.08
C ARG A 334 9.91 -21.40 -5.55
N ASP A 335 10.18 -22.65 -5.90
CA ASP A 335 10.04 -23.14 -7.27
C ASP A 335 8.57 -23.15 -7.74
N ASP A 336 7.61 -23.39 -6.84
CA ASP A 336 6.18 -23.34 -7.14
C ASP A 336 5.71 -21.93 -7.53
N TRP A 337 6.17 -20.90 -6.81
CA TRP A 337 5.94 -19.49 -7.14
C TRP A 337 6.59 -19.11 -8.47
N ARG A 338 7.83 -19.53 -8.71
CA ARG A 338 8.52 -19.30 -9.98
C ARG A 338 7.72 -19.91 -11.13
N LEU A 339 7.33 -21.18 -11.00
CA LEU A 339 6.55 -21.88 -12.01
C LEU A 339 5.22 -21.18 -12.29
N LEU A 340 4.50 -20.77 -11.24
CA LEU A 340 3.24 -20.03 -11.37
C LEU A 340 3.47 -18.73 -12.17
N THR A 341 4.39 -17.89 -11.73
CA THR A 341 4.64 -16.56 -12.34
C THR A 341 5.13 -16.63 -13.78
N GLU A 342 5.95 -17.63 -14.13
CA GLU A 342 6.46 -17.80 -15.49
C GLU A 342 5.38 -18.26 -16.49
N ASN A 343 4.35 -18.95 -15.99
CA ASN A 343 3.23 -19.49 -16.77
C ASN A 343 1.97 -18.63 -16.73
N LEU A 344 1.99 -17.48 -16.04
CA LEU A 344 0.87 -16.54 -16.06
C LEU A 344 0.60 -16.03 -17.49
N PRO A 345 -0.67 -15.71 -17.82
CA PRO A 345 -1.04 -15.20 -19.14
C PRO A 345 -0.18 -14.01 -19.57
N ARG A 346 0.47 -14.13 -20.73
CA ARG A 346 1.30 -13.07 -21.32
C ARG A 346 0.51 -12.32 -22.37
N ILE A 347 0.78 -11.02 -22.51
CA ILE A 347 0.31 -10.29 -23.69
C ILE A 347 1.05 -10.88 -24.89
N ALA A 348 0.31 -11.40 -25.87
CA ALA A 348 0.90 -11.90 -27.11
C ALA A 348 1.73 -10.76 -27.72
N SER A 349 3.04 -10.96 -27.82
CA SER A 349 3.88 -10.04 -28.57
C SER A 349 3.42 -10.13 -30.02
N SER A 350 2.82 -9.06 -30.56
CA SER A 350 2.66 -8.96 -32.00
C SER A 350 4.06 -8.89 -32.60
N SER A 351 4.63 -10.04 -32.95
CA SER A 351 5.74 -10.09 -33.88
C SER A 351 5.24 -9.40 -35.14
N ALA A 352 5.74 -8.20 -35.39
CA ALA A 352 5.57 -7.55 -36.68
C ALA A 352 5.93 -8.58 -37.76
N ALA A 353 4.97 -8.90 -38.62
CA ALA A 353 5.22 -9.70 -39.80
C ALA A 353 6.14 -8.91 -40.72
N SER A 354 7.45 -9.06 -40.51
CA SER A 354 8.47 -8.79 -41.51
C SER A 354 8.72 -10.09 -42.26
N GLY A 355 8.23 -10.16 -43.50
CA GLY A 355 8.43 -11.24 -44.47
C GLY A 355 7.14 -11.40 -45.28
N ASN A 356 7.07 -11.15 -46.58
CA ASN A 356 8.10 -10.98 -47.59
C ASN A 356 7.48 -10.17 -48.75
N THR A 357 8.11 -9.08 -49.16
CA THR A 357 8.13 -8.71 -50.58
C THR A 357 8.95 -9.77 -51.30
N ASP A 358 8.36 -10.48 -52.27
CA ASP A 358 8.95 -10.69 -53.59
C ASP A 358 8.02 -11.48 -54.53
N ALA A 359 7.82 -10.86 -55.71
CA ALA A 359 7.60 -11.39 -57.06
C ALA A 359 6.71 -12.63 -57.31
N TYR A 360 5.66 -12.43 -58.12
CA TYR A 360 5.65 -12.89 -59.53
C TYR A 360 4.75 -11.98 -60.39
#